data_AF-A0A6B1E2W9-F1
#
_entry.id   AF-A0A6B1E2W9-F1
#
_cell.length_a   1.000
_cell.length_b   1.000
_cell.length_c   1.000
_cell.angle_alpha   90.00
_cell.angle_beta   90.00
_cell.angle_gamma   90.00
#
_symmetry.space_group_name_H-M   'P 1'
#
loop_
_entity.id
_entity.type
_entity.pdbx_description
1 polymer ?
#
loop_
_entity_poly.entity_id
_entity_poly.type
_entity_poly.pdbx_seq_one_letter_code
_entity_poly.pdbx_strand_id
1 'polypeptide(L)'
;MALQPALFKINKKDYLSDDLLTYIGNKRALLPFIRQGLDDVKARLGKARLNCLDLFAGSGIVSRMMKGHASRLVSNDFEDYAEVVNRCYLTNHSDFNEQDYWQARYELLERIADDWRRGIIAENYAPCAAG
;
A
#
# COMPACT_ATOMS: atom_id res chain seq x y z
N MET A 1 19.01 -0.26 -25.29
CA MET A 1 18.69 1.02 -24.63
C MET A 1 18.66 0.74 -23.13
N ALA A 2 19.60 1.30 -22.36
CA ALA A 2 19.80 0.92 -20.96
C ALA A 2 18.64 1.41 -20.08
N LEU A 3 17.92 0.49 -19.45
CA LEU A 3 16.96 0.76 -18.38
C LEU A 3 17.75 1.38 -17.20
N GLN A 4 17.40 2.60 -16.79
CA GLN A 4 17.97 3.22 -15.59
C GLN A 4 17.54 2.40 -14.35
N PRO A 5 18.44 1.69 -13.66
CA PRO A 5 18.08 0.75 -12.58
C PRO A 5 17.80 1.40 -11.22
N ALA A 6 17.78 2.74 -11.13
CA ALA A 6 18.00 3.43 -9.86
C ALA A 6 16.76 4.12 -9.25
N LEU A 7 15.54 3.89 -9.75
CA LEU A 7 14.40 4.70 -9.31
C LEU A 7 13.69 4.21 -8.02
N PHE A 8 13.90 2.98 -7.56
CA PHE A 8 13.21 2.47 -6.37
C PHE A 8 14.14 1.61 -5.49
N LYS A 9 14.86 2.25 -4.56
CA LYS A 9 15.43 1.55 -3.40
C LYS A 9 14.37 1.48 -2.31
N ILE A 10 13.81 0.29 -2.08
CA ILE A 10 12.81 0.06 -1.02
C ILE A 10 13.53 -0.18 0.31
N ASN A 11 13.33 0.66 1.32
CA ASN A 11 13.82 0.44 2.69
C ASN A 11 12.67 -0.06 3.59
N LYS A 12 12.96 -0.90 4.59
CA LYS A 12 11.93 -1.60 5.38
C LYS A 12 11.13 -0.70 6.34
N LYS A 13 11.66 0.49 6.69
CA LYS A 13 10.95 1.51 7.50
C LYS A 13 9.85 2.23 6.71
N ASP A 14 9.96 2.20 5.38
CA ASP A 14 9.17 2.99 4.44
C ASP A 14 7.74 2.46 4.27
N TYR A 15 7.50 1.19 4.65
CA TYR A 15 6.21 0.52 4.49
C TYR A 15 5.06 1.16 5.28
N LEU A 16 5.31 2.04 6.26
CA LEU A 16 4.25 2.81 6.92
C LEU A 16 4.42 4.33 6.77
N SER A 17 5.50 4.78 6.14
CA SER A 17 5.87 6.20 6.06
C SER A 17 5.94 6.77 4.65
N ASP A 18 6.20 5.96 3.62
CA ASP A 18 6.53 6.44 2.27
C ASP A 18 5.49 5.95 1.22
N ASP A 19 5.48 6.63 0.07
CA ASP A 19 4.56 6.43 -1.06
C ASP A 19 3.07 6.41 -0.65
N LEU A 20 2.68 7.44 0.11
CA LEU A 20 1.34 7.55 0.65
C LEU A 20 0.41 8.32 -0.31
N LEU A 21 -0.67 7.66 -0.73
CA LEU A 21 -1.82 8.35 -1.29
C LEU A 21 -2.42 9.27 -0.22
N THR A 22 -2.43 10.57 -0.50
CA THR A 22 -2.99 11.57 0.42
C THR A 22 -4.50 11.35 0.50
N TYR A 23 -4.97 10.88 1.65
CA TYR A 23 -6.38 10.60 1.92
C TYR A 23 -6.87 11.46 3.08
N ILE A 24 -8.01 12.12 2.89
CA ILE A 24 -8.65 12.91 3.95
C ILE A 24 -9.09 11.95 5.05
N GLY A 25 -8.73 12.25 6.30
CA GLY A 25 -9.08 11.39 7.44
C GLY A 25 -8.16 10.18 7.63
N ASN A 26 -6.93 10.20 7.08
CA ASN A 26 -5.94 9.17 7.39
C ASN A 26 -5.73 9.06 8.92
N LYS A 27 -5.58 7.82 9.41
CA LYS A 27 -5.44 7.54 10.85
C LYS A 27 -3.98 7.36 11.28
N ARG A 28 -3.03 7.93 10.55
CA ARG A 28 -1.59 7.69 10.76
C ARG A 28 -1.15 8.09 12.16
N ALA A 29 -1.59 9.27 12.62
CA ALA A 29 -1.28 9.76 13.96
C ALA A 29 -1.86 8.86 15.07
N LEU A 30 -2.90 8.07 14.77
CA LEU A 30 -3.57 7.18 15.70
C LEU A 30 -3.00 5.76 15.71
N LEU A 31 -2.08 5.41 14.81
CA LEU A 31 -1.53 4.04 14.75
C LEU A 31 -0.92 3.56 16.08
N PRO A 32 -0.16 4.37 16.84
CA PRO A 32 0.36 3.92 18.15
C PRO A 32 -0.77 3.57 19.13
N PHE A 33 -1.82 4.38 19.16
CA PHE A 33 -2.99 4.15 20.01
C PHE A 33 -3.75 2.88 19.60
N ILE A 34 -4.00 2.70 18.29
CA ILE A 34 -4.69 1.51 17.78
C ILE A 34 -3.85 0.25 18.06
N ARG A 35 -2.53 0.30 17.84
CA ARG A 35 -1.60 -0.80 18.14
C ARG A 35 -1.68 -1.23 19.61
N GLN A 36 -1.68 -0.26 20.54
CA GLN A 36 -1.85 -0.54 21.96
C GLN A 36 -3.14 -1.33 22.22
N GLY A 37 -4.25 -0.94 21.60
CA GLY A 37 -5.51 -1.66 21.69
C GLY A 37 -5.43 -3.11 21.16
N LEU A 38 -4.72 -3.35 20.05
CA LEU A 38 -4.48 -4.72 19.57
C LEU A 38 -3.63 -5.53 20.56
N ASP A 39 -2.61 -4.92 21.15
CA ASP A 39 -1.73 -5.58 22.13
C ASP A 39 -2.51 -6.00 23.38
N ASP A 40 -3.38 -5.13 23.89
CA ASP A 40 -4.26 -5.42 25.02
C ASP A 40 -5.23 -6.59 24.71
N VAL A 41 -5.83 -6.59 23.51
CA VAL A 41 -6.73 -7.68 23.07
C VAL A 41 -5.97 -9.01 22.94
N LYS A 42 -4.78 -9.01 22.36
CA LYS A 42 -3.91 -10.20 22.27
C LYS A 42 -3.58 -10.76 23.64
N ALA A 43 -3.21 -9.90 24.59
CA ALA A 43 -2.89 -10.29 25.96
C ALA A 43 -4.11 -10.93 26.65
N ARG A 44 -5.29 -10.29 26.55
CA ARG A 44 -6.54 -10.80 27.12
C ARG A 44 -6.97 -12.15 26.54
N LEU A 45 -6.74 -12.37 25.24
CA LEU A 45 -7.10 -13.60 24.56
C LEU A 45 -6.01 -14.69 24.62
N GLY A 46 -4.81 -14.36 25.14
CA GLY A 46 -3.66 -15.28 25.12
C GLY A 46 -3.20 -15.64 23.71
N LYS A 47 -3.35 -14.74 22.73
CA LYS A 47 -3.05 -14.99 21.32
C LYS A 47 -1.93 -14.10 20.79
N ALA A 48 -1.01 -14.68 20.02
CA ALA A 48 0.03 -13.91 19.32
C ALA A 48 -0.49 -13.15 18.09
N ARG A 49 -1.54 -13.68 17.43
CA ARG A 49 -2.17 -13.10 16.24
C ARG A 49 -3.70 -13.13 16.36
N LEU A 50 -4.37 -12.20 15.66
CA LEU A 50 -5.82 -12.00 15.70
C LEU A 50 -6.48 -12.20 14.32
N ASN A 51 -7.78 -12.43 14.29
CA ASN A 51 -8.57 -12.20 13.07
C ASN A 51 -9.03 -10.74 13.09
N CYS A 52 -8.60 -9.97 12.10
CA CYS A 52 -8.82 -8.53 12.02
C CYS A 52 -9.74 -8.19 10.85
N LEU A 53 -10.59 -7.18 11.06
CA LEU A 53 -11.48 -6.62 10.06
C LEU A 53 -11.35 -5.09 10.10
N ASP A 54 -10.99 -4.49 8.97
CA ASP A 54 -11.06 -3.05 8.71
C ASP A 54 -12.26 -2.79 7.79
N LEU A 55 -13.37 -2.27 8.32
CA LEU A 55 -14.59 -2.05 7.53
C LEU A 55 -14.54 -0.79 6.65
N PHE A 56 -13.67 0.16 7.01
CA PHE A 56 -13.56 1.48 6.39
C PHE A 56 -12.08 1.80 6.18
N ALA A 57 -11.45 0.98 5.34
CA ALA A 57 -10.00 0.92 5.24
C ALA A 57 -9.38 2.18 4.62
N GLY A 58 -10.10 2.88 3.73
CA GLY A 58 -9.57 3.94 2.89
C GLY A 58 -8.26 3.50 2.22
N SER A 59 -7.21 4.31 2.34
CA SER A 59 -5.86 3.97 1.84
C SER A 59 -5.14 2.82 2.57
N GLY A 60 -5.78 2.20 3.57
CA GLY A 60 -5.32 0.93 4.14
C GLY A 60 -4.28 1.04 5.24
N ILE A 61 -4.00 2.23 5.77
CA ILE A 61 -2.89 2.39 6.73
C ILE A 61 -3.09 1.58 8.02
N VAL A 62 -4.33 1.43 8.48
CA VAL A 62 -4.66 0.60 9.65
C VAL A 62 -4.58 -0.88 9.28
N SER A 63 -5.20 -1.31 8.17
CA SER A 63 -5.01 -2.66 7.60
C SER A 63 -3.55 -3.09 7.47
N ARG A 64 -2.68 -2.23 6.91
CA ARG A 64 -1.24 -2.48 6.76
C ARG A 64 -0.56 -2.70 8.11
N MET A 65 -0.91 -1.90 9.12
CA MET A 65 -0.43 -2.08 10.48
C MET A 65 -0.94 -3.40 11.08
N MET A 66 -2.24 -3.71 10.90
CA MET A 66 -2.86 -4.94 11.39
C MET A 66 -2.30 -6.20 10.74
N LYS A 67 -1.80 -6.15 9.50
CA LYS A 67 -1.20 -7.30 8.80
C LYS A 67 -0.07 -7.96 9.59
N GLY A 68 0.72 -7.18 10.33
CA GLY A 68 1.76 -7.71 11.23
C GLY A 68 1.22 -8.49 12.44
N HIS A 69 -0.04 -8.24 12.81
CA HIS A 69 -0.71 -8.80 13.98
C HIS A 69 -1.81 -9.80 13.65
N ALA A 70 -2.14 -9.99 12.38
CA ALA A 70 -3.33 -10.73 11.97
C ALA A 70 -3.01 -12.15 11.46
N SER A 71 -3.68 -13.18 11.96
CA SER A 71 -3.72 -14.50 11.31
C SER A 71 -4.63 -14.49 10.07
N ARG A 72 -5.64 -13.63 10.08
CA ARG A 72 -6.51 -13.32 8.95
C ARG A 72 -6.85 -11.84 8.99
N LEU A 73 -6.73 -11.15 7.87
CA LEU A 73 -7.09 -9.74 7.73
C LEU A 73 -8.11 -9.60 6.60
N VAL A 74 -9.22 -8.94 6.89
CA VAL A 74 -10.20 -8.50 5.89
C VAL A 74 -10.18 -6.98 5.89
N SER A 75 -10.01 -6.38 4.71
CA SER A 75 -10.00 -4.94 4.50
C SER A 75 -11.09 -4.61 3.50
N ASN A 76 -11.99 -3.71 3.88
CA ASN A 76 -13.17 -3.35 3.11
C ASN A 76 -13.26 -1.82 3.01
N ASP A 77 -13.74 -1.36 1.87
CA ASP A 77 -14.18 0.01 1.64
C ASP A 77 -15.21 0.01 0.50
N PHE A 78 -15.98 1.09 0.34
CA PHE A 78 -16.91 1.24 -0.79
C PHE A 78 -16.24 1.79 -2.04
N GLU A 79 -15.08 2.44 -1.92
CA GLU A 79 -14.43 3.08 -3.05
C GLU A 79 -13.49 2.09 -3.79
N ASP A 80 -13.67 1.91 -5.10
CA ASP A 80 -12.88 0.95 -5.91
C ASP A 80 -11.36 1.21 -5.83
N TYR A 81 -10.94 2.48 -5.75
CA TYR A 81 -9.52 2.79 -5.62
C TYR A 81 -8.95 2.24 -4.31
N ALA A 82 -9.74 2.21 -3.23
CA ALA A 82 -9.31 1.67 -1.95
C ALA A 82 -9.09 0.16 -2.07
N GLU A 83 -9.92 -0.56 -2.81
CA GLU A 83 -9.71 -1.97 -3.12
C GLU A 83 -8.35 -2.19 -3.83
N VAL A 84 -8.09 -1.41 -4.89
CA VAL A 84 -6.84 -1.52 -5.67
C VAL A 84 -5.62 -1.28 -4.78
N VAL A 85 -5.63 -0.19 -4.00
CA VAL A 85 -4.53 0.18 -3.11
C VAL A 85 -4.30 -0.87 -2.03
N ASN A 86 -5.37 -1.30 -1.36
CA ASN A 86 -5.29 -2.32 -0.31
C ASN A 86 -4.81 -3.65 -0.88
N ARG A 87 -5.26 -4.08 -2.06
CA ARG A 87 -4.76 -5.29 -2.72
C ARG A 87 -3.26 -5.21 -2.95
N CYS A 88 -2.75 -4.11 -3.50
CA CYS A 88 -1.31 -3.93 -3.70
C CYS A 88 -0.49 -4.10 -2.41
N TYR A 89 -0.92 -3.48 -1.30
CA TYR A 89 -0.15 -3.53 -0.04
C TYR A 89 -0.42 -4.78 0.82
N LEU A 90 -1.61 -5.37 0.72
CA LEU A 90 -2.07 -6.45 1.60
C LEU A 90 -1.95 -7.84 1.01
N THR A 91 -1.74 -8.00 -0.31
CA THR A 91 -1.38 -9.30 -0.92
C THR A 91 -0.16 -9.91 -0.22
N ASN A 92 -0.20 -11.22 0.05
CA ASN A 92 0.96 -11.90 0.62
C ASN A 92 2.02 -12.08 -0.45
N HIS A 93 3.29 -12.11 -0.04
CA HIS A 93 4.38 -12.35 -0.98
C HIS A 93 4.22 -13.68 -1.73
N SER A 94 3.68 -14.72 -1.07
CA SER A 94 3.41 -16.02 -1.70
C SER A 94 2.35 -15.97 -2.79
N ASP A 95 1.46 -14.98 -2.73
CA ASP A 95 0.30 -14.84 -3.61
C ASP A 95 0.59 -13.84 -4.74
N PHE A 96 1.79 -13.24 -4.76
CA PHE A 96 2.21 -12.29 -5.77
C PHE A 96 2.77 -13.03 -7.00
N ASN A 97 2.15 -12.81 -8.16
CA ASN A 97 2.65 -13.33 -9.43
C ASN A 97 3.61 -12.33 -10.06
N GLU A 98 4.92 -12.59 -9.93
CA GLU A 98 5.96 -11.76 -10.53
C GLU A 98 5.87 -11.70 -12.05
N GLN A 99 5.49 -12.80 -12.71
CA GLN A 99 5.40 -12.85 -14.17
C GLN A 99 4.30 -11.91 -14.68
N ASP A 100 3.11 -11.98 -14.08
CA ASP A 100 1.98 -11.10 -14.44
C ASP A 100 2.35 -9.63 -14.19
N TYR A 101 3.03 -9.34 -13.07
CA TYR A 101 3.52 -8.01 -12.76
C TYR A 101 4.48 -7.48 -13.83
N TRP A 102 5.50 -8.26 -14.18
CA TRP A 102 6.49 -7.83 -15.18
C TRP A 102 5.84 -7.64 -16.55
N GLN A 103 4.96 -8.55 -16.96
CA GLN A 103 4.21 -8.43 -18.21
C GLN A 103 3.38 -7.15 -18.25
N ALA A 104 2.52 -6.92 -17.25
CA ALA A 104 1.70 -5.72 -17.16
C ALA A 104 2.56 -4.44 -17.11
N ARG A 105 3.71 -4.49 -16.43
CA ARG A 105 4.64 -3.37 -16.38
C ARG A 105 5.27 -3.07 -17.74
N TYR A 106 5.67 -4.08 -18.50
CA TYR A 106 6.24 -3.87 -19.83
C TYR A 106 5.20 -3.28 -20.78
N GLU A 107 3.99 -3.84 -20.81
CA GLU A 107 2.88 -3.32 -21.63
C GLU A 107 2.56 -1.86 -21.28
N LEU A 108 2.53 -1.51 -19.99
CA LEU A 108 2.31 -0.15 -19.55
C LEU A 108 3.43 0.79 -20.03
N LEU A 109 4.69 0.36 -19.94
CA LEU A 109 5.82 1.17 -20.37
C LEU A 109 5.87 1.36 -21.89
N GLU A 110 5.53 0.35 -22.68
CA GLU A 110 5.43 0.47 -24.13
C GLU A 110 4.34 1.47 -24.53
N ARG A 111 3.16 1.37 -23.90
CA ARG A 111 2.06 2.33 -24.13
C ARG A 111 2.43 3.75 -23.73
N ILE A 112 3.15 3.91 -22.62
CA ILE A 112 3.67 5.22 -22.21
C ILE A 112 4.67 5.71 -23.25
N ALA A 113 5.60 4.89 -23.73
CA ALA A 113 6.60 5.31 -24.70
C ALA A 113 6.00 5.76 -26.04
N ASP A 114 4.86 5.17 -26.44
CA ASP A 114 4.17 5.47 -27.70
C ASP A 114 3.36 6.79 -27.66
N ASP A 115 2.60 7.06 -26.58
CA ASP A 115 1.73 8.24 -26.46
C ASP A 115 1.88 8.95 -25.11
N TRP A 116 3.12 9.21 -24.69
CA TRP A 116 3.35 9.97 -23.46
C TRP A 116 2.93 11.42 -23.64
N ARG A 117 2.08 11.90 -22.73
CA ARG A 117 1.70 13.31 -22.63
C ARG A 117 1.83 13.81 -21.21
N ARG A 118 2.43 14.99 -21.07
CA ARG A 118 2.41 15.73 -19.81
C ARG A 118 1.00 16.28 -19.62
N GLY A 119 0.25 15.72 -18.68
CA GLY A 119 -1.09 16.15 -18.33
C GLY A 119 -1.23 16.52 -16.85
N ILE A 120 -2.45 16.82 -16.40
CA ILE A 120 -2.72 17.42 -15.09
C ILE A 120 -2.11 16.63 -13.92
N ILE A 121 -2.08 15.30 -14.01
CA ILE A 121 -1.50 14.42 -13.00
C ILE A 121 0.02 14.59 -12.95
N ALA A 122 0.68 14.57 -14.11
CA ALA A 122 2.12 14.78 -14.22
C ALA A 122 2.55 16.20 -13.82
N GLU A 123 1.67 17.18 -13.98
CA GLU A 123 1.94 18.59 -13.64
C GLU A 123 1.78 18.89 -12.16
N ASN A 124 0.76 18.31 -11.51
CA ASN A 124 0.35 18.74 -10.17
C ASN A 124 0.59 17.67 -9.08
N TYR A 125 0.71 16.39 -9.47
CA TYR A 125 0.67 15.26 -8.52
C TYR A 125 1.84 14.28 -8.66
N ALA A 126 2.60 14.34 -9.76
CA ALA A 126 3.82 13.54 -9.90
C ALA A 126 4.99 14.26 -9.20
N PRO A 127 5.83 13.56 -8.43
CA PRO A 127 7.03 14.15 -7.86
C PRO A 127 7.96 14.62 -8.99
N CYS A 128 8.14 15.92 -9.12
CA CYS A 128 9.19 16.49 -9.95
C CYS A 128 10.53 16.01 -9.38
N ALA A 129 11.33 15.27 -10.16
CA ALA A 129 12.74 15.18 -9.86
C ALA A 129 13.29 16.61 -9.91
N ALA A 130 13.53 17.21 -8.75
CA ALA A 130 14.27 18.45 -8.67
C ALA A 130 15.64 18.20 -9.33
N GLY A 131 15.99 19.07 -10.28
CA GLY A 131 17.26 19.01 -11.00
C GLY A 131 18.46 19.17 -10.09
#